data_AF-A0A3B9R591-F1
#
_entry.id   AF-A0A3B9R591-F1
#
_cell.length_a   1.000
_cell.length_b   1.000
_cell.length_c   1.000
_cell.angle_alpha   90.00
_cell.angle_beta   90.00
_cell.angle_gamma   90.00
#
_symmetry.space_group_name_H-M   'P 1'
#
loop_
_entity.id
_entity.type
_entity.pdbx_description
1 polymer ?
#
loop_
_entity_poly.entity_id
_entity_poly.type
_entity_poly.pdbx_seq_one_letter_code
_entity_poly.pdbx_strand_id
1 'polypeptide(L)' 'VGCSLDCRFCATARLKRMRNLNPDEIYDQVVAIDNESRLYFDRPLSNIVFMGMG' A
#
# COMPACT_ATOMS: atom_id res chain seq x y z
N VAL A 1 -4.81 6.99 4.29
CA VAL A 1 -3.99 7.87 3.42
C VAL A 1 -3.35 8.98 4.24
N GLY A 2 -2.02 9.06 4.20
CA GLY A 2 -1.20 9.85 5.12
C GLY A 2 -0.94 9.11 6.43
N CYS A 3 -0.03 9.65 7.26
CA CYS A 3 0.40 9.06 8.53
C CYS A 3 0.18 10.04 9.68
N SER A 4 -0.20 9.56 10.86
CA SER A 4 -0.30 10.41 12.07
C SER A 4 0.97 10.43 12.91
N LEU A 5 1.97 9.61 12.57
CA LEU A 5 3.26 9.55 13.25
C LEU A 5 4.23 10.54 12.61
N ASP A 6 4.96 11.28 13.43
CA ASP A 6 5.94 12.29 12.98
C ASP A 6 7.35 11.71 12.86
N CYS A 7 7.46 10.59 12.12
CA CYS A 7 8.75 9.95 11.90
C CYS A 7 9.64 10.84 11.00
N ARG A 8 10.72 11.40 11.57
CA ARG A 8 11.64 12.34 10.88
C ARG A 8 12.23 11.83 9.55
N PHE A 9 12.31 10.51 9.38
CA PHE A 9 12.85 9.85 8.19
C PHE A 9 11.79 9.45 7.15
N CYS A 10 10.49 9.58 7.47
CA CYS A 10 9.40 9.11 6.61
C CYS A 10 8.80 10.27 5.80
N ALA A 11 8.72 10.13 4.48
CA ALA A 11 8.04 11.12 3.64
C ALA A 11 6.53 11.18 3.93
N THR A 12 5.90 10.04 4.25
CA THR A 12 4.47 9.96 4.59
C THR A 12 4.13 10.73 5.87
N ALA A 13 5.07 10.83 6.83
CA ALA A 13 4.90 11.61 8.06
C ALA A 13 4.79 13.13 7.80
N ARG A 14 5.35 13.60 6.66
CA ARG A 14 5.22 15.01 6.24
C ARG A 14 3.83 15.35 5.71
N LEU A 15 3.02 14.34 5.39
CA LEU A 15 1.65 14.49 4.96
C LEU A 15 0.71 14.38 6.17
N LYS A 16 -0.27 15.28 6.27
CA LYS A 16 -1.31 15.16 7.29
C LYS A 16 -2.11 13.87 7.07
N ARG A 17 -2.35 13.09 8.13
CA ARG A 17 -3.31 11.97 8.08
C ARG A 17 -4.68 12.50 7.66
N MET A 18 -5.22 11.94 6.57
CA MET A 18 -6.54 12.30 6.06
C MET A 18 -7.61 11.35 6.58
N ARG A 19 -7.47 10.05 6.32
CA ARG A 19 -8.42 9.00 6.75
C ARG A 19 -7.77 7.62 6.72
N ASN A 20 -8.45 6.63 7.28
CA ASN A 20 -8.11 5.22 7.06
C ASN A 20 -8.61 4.78 5.68
N LEU A 21 -7.93 3.77 5.13
CA LEU A 21 -8.43 3.03 3.98
C LEU A 21 -9.49 2.04 4.46
N ASN A 22 -10.51 1.83 3.63
CA ASN A 22 -11.45 0.74 3.82
C ASN A 22 -10.81 -0.59 3.38
N PRO A 23 -11.33 -1.74 3.85
CA PRO A 23 -10.79 -3.05 3.49
C PRO A 23 -10.77 -3.33 1.98
N ASP A 24 -11.79 -2.86 1.25
CA ASP A 24 -11.89 -2.96 -0.22
C ASP A 24 -10.75 -2.21 -0.90
N GLU A 25 -10.43 -0.99 -0.47
CA GLU A 25 -9.30 -0.21 -1.03
C GLU A 25 -7.93 -0.86 -0.79
N ILE A 26 -7.79 -1.69 0.24
CA ILE A 26 -6.57 -2.45 0.52
C ILE A 26 -6.55 -3.71 -0.36
N TYR A 27 -7.68 -4.40 -0.50
CA TYR A 27 -7.81 -5.58 -1.35
C TYR A 27 -7.54 -5.26 -2.83
N ASP A 28 -8.08 -4.14 -3.32
CA ASP A 28 -7.89 -3.69 -4.70
C ASP A 28 -6.40 -3.48 -5.04
N GLN A 29 -5.58 -3.02 -4.09
CA GLN A 29 -4.12 -2.91 -4.29
C GLN A 29 -3.47 -4.28 -4.52
N VAL A 30 -3.93 -5.32 -3.83
CA VAL A 30 -3.41 -6.68 -3.99
C VAL A 30 -3.80 -7.24 -5.35
N VAL A 31 -5.08 -7.12 -5.74
CA VAL A 31 -5.58 -7.62 -7.03
C VAL A 31 -4.90 -6.93 -8.19
N ALA A 32 -4.76 -5.59 -8.12
CA ALA A 32 -4.09 -4.83 -9.16
C ALA A 32 -2.65 -5.32 -9.39
N ILE A 33 -1.87 -5.50 -8.31
CA ILE A 33 -0.47 -5.94 -8.40
C ILE A 33 -0.34 -7.42 -8.81
N ASP A 34 -1.27 -8.30 -8.40
CA ASP A 34 -1.26 -9.70 -8.86
C ASP A 34 -1.54 -9.81 -10.37
N ASN A 35 -2.50 -9.03 -10.88
CA ASN A 35 -2.79 -8.96 -12.32
C ASN A 35 -1.57 -8.48 -13.12
N GLU A 36 -0.91 -7.41 -12.67
CA GLU A 36 0.31 -6.90 -13.31
C GLU A 36 1.45 -7.93 -13.24
N SER A 37 1.62 -8.61 -12.10
CA SER A 37 2.64 -9.65 -11.94
C SER A 37 2.43 -10.81 -12.91
N ARG A 38 1.18 -11.26 -13.11
CA ARG A 38 0.84 -12.29 -14.09
C ARG A 38 1.05 -11.81 -15.52
N LEU A 39 0.66 -10.57 -15.82
CA LEU A 39 0.77 -10.00 -17.17
C LEU A 39 2.21 -9.88 -17.64
N TYR A 40 3.12 -9.40 -16.79
CA TYR A 40 4.50 -9.10 -17.19
C TYR A 40 5.51 -10.18 -16.83
N PHE A 41 5.21 -11.04 -15.86
CA PHE A 41 6.17 -11.98 -15.31
C PHE A 41 5.64 -13.41 -15.18
N ASP A 42 4.39 -13.67 -15.60
CA ASP A 42 3.69 -14.97 -15.53
C ASP A 42 3.84 -15.66 -14.16
N ARG A 43 3.81 -14.84 -13.09
CA ARG A 43 3.95 -15.34 -11.71
C ARG A 43 2.95 -14.68 -10.78
N PRO A 44 2.34 -15.44 -9.85
CA PRO A 44 1.48 -14.88 -8.83
C PRO A 44 2.29 -14.15 -7.74
N LEU A 45 1.61 -13.33 -6.94
CA LEU A 45 2.22 -12.81 -5.71
C LEU A 45 2.51 -13.93 -4.71
N SER A 46 3.68 -13.86 -4.08
CA SER A 46 4.10 -14.83 -3.06
C SER A 46 3.97 -14.30 -1.63
N ASN A 47 4.00 -12.98 -1.45
CA ASN A 47 4.05 -12.32 -0.15
C ASN A 47 3.39 -10.93 -0.20
N ILE A 48 2.81 -10.52 0.93
CA ILE A 48 2.23 -9.19 1.13
C ILE A 48 2.85 -8.61 2.40
N VAL A 49 3.32 -7.37 2.34
CA VAL A 49 3.86 -6.64 3.48
C VAL A 49 3.11 -5.33 3.67
N PHE A 50 2.66 -5.06 4.89
CA PHE A 50 1.96 -3.81 5.25
C PHE A 50 2.98 -2.71 5.60
N MET A 51 3.75 -2.28 4.61
CA MET A 51 4.81 -1.27 4.76
C MET A 51 4.65 -0.07 3.79
N GLY A 52 3.41 0.14 3.30
CA GLY A 52 3.05 1.29 2.48
C GLY A 52 2.84 2.56 3.30
N MET A 53 1.93 3.43 2.84
CA MET A 53 1.59 4.66 3.55
C MET A 53 0.66 4.39 4.75
N GLY A 54 1.07 4.80 5.94
CA GLY A 54 0.30 4.71 7.18
C GLY A 54 1.00 5.42 8.32
#